data_AF-A0A966T8B1-F1
#
_entry.id   AF-A0A966T8B1-F1
#
_cell.length_a   1.000
_cell.length_b   1.000
_cell.length_c   1.000
_cell.angle_alpha   90.00
_cell.angle_beta   90.00
_cell.angle_gamma   90.00
#
_symmetry.space_group_name_H-M   'P 1'
#
loop_
_entity.id
_entity.type
_entity.pdbx_description
1 polymer ?
#
loop_
_entity_poly.entity_id
_entity_poly.type
_entity_poly.pdbx_seq_one_letter_code
_entity_poly.pdbx_strand_id
1 'polypeptide(L)' 'WLYIEKQPDSKIANHAWYTFWYVVPTLPMFLAFPFLLKRFGFWPTLGISVVITLIAFYIFAKILKPYGIELL' A
#
# COMPACT_ATOMS: atom_id res chain seq x y z
N TRP A 1 -15.25 13.71 -3.02
CA TRP A 1 -15.13 14.33 -4.34
C TRP A 1 -15.95 13.57 -5.39
N LEU A 2 -15.73 12.27 -5.63
CA LEU A 2 -16.52 11.46 -6.57
C LEU A 2 -18.06 11.56 -6.37
N TYR A 3 -18.52 11.61 -5.12
CA TYR A 3 -19.94 11.83 -4.80
C TYR A 3 -20.44 13.23 -5.21
N ILE A 4 -19.59 14.26 -5.06
CA ILE A 4 -19.89 15.65 -5.45
C ILE A 4 -19.99 15.74 -6.99
N GLU A 5 -19.17 14.97 -7.69
CA GLU A 5 -19.21 14.83 -9.16
C GLU A 5 -20.34 13.93 -9.68
N LYS A 6 -21.24 13.45 -8.82
CA LYS A 6 -22.33 12.53 -9.17
C LYS A 6 -21.87 11.28 -9.93
N GLN A 7 -20.67 10.78 -9.61
CA GLN A 7 -20.19 9.53 -10.17
C GLN A 7 -21.05 8.36 -9.68
N PRO A 8 -21.24 7.30 -10.48
CA PRO A 8 -22.04 6.15 -10.09
C PRO A 8 -21.52 5.54 -8.78
N ASP A 9 -22.42 5.09 -7.91
CA ASP A 9 -22.07 4.45 -6.63
C ASP A 9 -21.12 3.25 -6.82
N SER A 10 -21.29 2.51 -7.92
CA SER A 10 -20.40 1.40 -8.30
C SER A 10 -18.95 1.84 -8.52
N LYS A 11 -18.73 3.03 -9.09
CA LYS A 11 -17.39 3.61 -9.29
C LYS A 11 -16.78 4.04 -7.97
N ILE A 12 -17.58 4.60 -7.07
CA ILE A 12 -17.15 5.01 -5.73
C ILE A 12 -16.73 3.77 -4.92
N ALA A 13 -17.56 2.71 -4.94
CA ALA A 13 -17.28 1.45 -4.26
C ALA A 13 -16.01 0.77 -4.79
N ASN A 14 -15.86 0.69 -6.11
CA ASN A 14 -14.65 0.13 -6.73
C ASN A 14 -13.41 0.93 -6.34
N HIS A 15 -13.47 2.25 -6.35
CA HIS A 15 -12.32 3.07 -5.97
C HIS A 15 -11.91 2.87 -4.50
N ALA A 16 -12.88 2.79 -3.59
CA ALA A 16 -12.63 2.48 -2.19
C ALA A 16 -12.03 1.07 -2.01
N TRP A 17 -12.53 0.09 -2.77
CA TRP A 17 -12.02 -1.29 -2.77
C TRP A 17 -10.55 -1.36 -3.18
N TYR A 18 -10.17 -0.73 -4.30
CA TYR A 18 -8.77 -0.69 -4.72
C TYR A 18 -7.89 0.06 -3.74
N THR A 19 -8.38 1.19 -3.20
CA THR A 19 -7.62 1.98 -2.21
C THR A 19 -7.34 1.16 -0.95
N PHE A 20 -8.30 0.37 -0.48
CA PHE A 20 -8.10 -0.56 0.63
C PHE A 20 -6.94 -1.52 0.35
N TRP A 21 -6.94 -2.17 -0.81
CA TRP A 21 -5.87 -3.10 -1.20
C TRP A 21 -4.51 -2.41 -1.36
N TYR A 22 -4.46 -1.16 -1.83
CA TYR A 22 -3.20 -0.42 -1.94
C TYR A 22 -2.62 0.01 -0.59
N VAL A 23 -3.43 0.21 0.45
CA VAL A 23 -2.94 0.63 1.78
C VAL A 23 -2.35 -0.54 2.56
N VAL A 24 -2.91 -1.75 2.45
CA VAL A 24 -2.42 -2.95 3.17
C VAL A 24 -0.90 -3.20 3.06
N PRO A 25 -0.27 -3.18 1.85
CA PRO A 25 1.17 -3.41 1.73
C PRO A 25 2.05 -2.29 2.31
N THR A 26 1.48 -1.13 2.68
CA THR A 26 2.23 -0.02 3.29
C THR A 26 2.33 -0.12 4.82
N LEU A 27 1.44 -0.88 5.46
CA LEU A 27 1.41 -1.07 6.92
C LEU A 27 2.71 -1.68 7.51
N PRO A 28 3.36 -2.67 6.87
CA PRO A 28 4.62 -3.23 7.38
C PRO A 28 5.73 -2.19 7.53
N MET A 29 5.79 -1.22 6.61
CA MET A 29 6.78 -0.14 6.66
C MET A 29 6.53 0.77 7.87
N PHE A 30 5.27 1.12 8.17
CA PHE A 30 4.93 1.92 9.35
C PHE A 30 5.34 1.26 10.67
N LEU A 31 5.24 -0.07 10.76
CA LEU A 31 5.71 -0.83 11.92
C LEU A 31 7.24 -0.92 11.99
N ALA A 32 7.91 -1.13 10.85
CA ALA A 32 9.36 -1.28 10.79
C ALA A 32 10.13 0.03 10.99
N PHE A 33 9.60 1.15 10.49
CA PHE A 33 10.25 2.46 10.50
C PHE A 33 10.72 2.93 11.89
N PRO A 34 9.88 2.95 12.95
CA PRO A 34 10.32 3.42 14.27
C PRO A 34 11.41 2.54 14.89
N PHE A 35 11.39 1.23 14.62
CA PHE A 35 12.41 0.29 15.09
C PHE A 35 13.75 0.52 14.37
N LEU A 36 13.71 0.65 13.05
CA LEU A 36 14.88 0.92 12.22
C LEU A 36 15.49 2.29 12.53
N LEU A 37 14.65 3.32 12.71
CA LEU A 37 15.08 4.69 13.00
C LEU A 37 15.92 4.76 14.28
N LYS A 38 15.50 4.04 15.33
CA LYS A 38 16.23 3.95 16.60
C LYS A 38 17.60 3.29 16.47
N ARG A 39 17.79 2.39 15.50
CA ARG A 39 19.00 1.57 15.36
C ARG A 39 19.99 2.12 14.33
N PHE A 40 19.50 2.67 13.22
CA PHE A 40 20.33 3.03 12.07
C PHE A 40 20.30 4.53 11.74
N GLY A 41 19.49 5.32 12.45
CA GLY A 41 19.29 6.74 12.13
C GLY A 41 18.41 6.94 10.87
N PHE A 42 18.26 8.19 10.44
CA PHE A 42 17.24 8.56 9.44
C PHE A 42 17.51 8.00 8.03
N TRP A 43 18.68 8.32 7.45
CA TRP A 43 18.97 8.01 6.04
C TRP A 43 18.97 6.52 5.70
N PRO A 44 19.63 5.63 6.48
CA PRO A 44 19.57 4.20 6.19
C PRO A 44 18.17 3.63 6.40
N THR A 45 17.44 4.12 7.41
CA THR A 45 16.05 3.71 7.67
C THR A 45 15.13 4.06 6.52
N LEU A 46 15.29 5.24 5.92
CA LEU A 46 14.53 5.65 4.74
C LEU A 46 14.76 4.67 3.58
N GLY A 47 16.02 4.37 3.27
CA GLY A 47 16.37 3.41 2.20
C GLY A 47 15.80 2.01 2.45
N ILE A 48 15.95 1.49 3.67
CA ILE A 48 15.39 0.17 4.05
C ILE A 48 13.86 0.19 3.94
N SER A 49 13.21 1.27 4.36
CA SER A 49 11.74 1.40 4.32
C SER A 49 11.19 1.41 2.89
N VAL A 50 11.91 2.06 1.96
CA VAL A 50 11.57 2.01 0.53
C VAL A 50 11.65 0.58 0.01
N VAL A 51 12.74 -0.14 0.31
CA VAL A 51 12.91 -1.54 -0.12
C VAL A 51 11.83 -2.44 0.48
N ILE A 52 11.51 -2.29 1.78
CA ILE A 52 10.42 -3.02 2.44
C ILE A 52 9.09 -2.77 1.71
N THR A 53 8.80 -1.52 1.37
CA THR A 53 7.55 -1.15 0.69
C THR A 53 7.46 -1.79 -0.69
N LEU A 54 8.54 -1.73 -1.48
CA LEU A 54 8.59 -2.34 -2.81
C LEU A 54 8.39 -3.87 -2.75
N ILE A 55 9.07 -4.54 -1.83
CA ILE A 55 8.96 -5.99 -1.65
C ILE A 55 7.56 -6.37 -1.17
N ALA A 56 7.03 -5.67 -0.16
CA ALA A 56 5.69 -5.91 0.36
C ALA A 56 4.64 -5.73 -0.73
N PHE A 57 4.72 -4.65 -1.51
CA PHE A 57 3.81 -4.40 -2.63
C PHE A 57 3.90 -5.50 -3.70
N TYR A 58 5.11 -5.89 -4.09
CA TYR A 58 5.31 -6.93 -5.11
C TYR A 58 4.74 -8.29 -4.66
N ILE A 59 5.05 -8.71 -3.42
CA ILE A 59 4.51 -9.95 -2.84
C ILE A 59 2.99 -9.88 -2.77
N PHE A 60 2.45 -8.76 -2.30
CA PHE A 60 1.01 -8.57 -2.13
C PHE A 60 0.26 -8.58 -3.46
N ALA A 61 0.76 -7.85 -4.47
CA ALA A 61 0.20 -7.86 -5.82
C ALA A 61 0.21 -9.28 -6.42
N LYS A 62 1.29 -10.04 -6.21
CA LYS A 62 1.38 -11.44 -6.67
C LYS A 62 0.40 -12.37 -5.96
N ILE A 63 0.15 -12.17 -4.66
CA ILE A 63 -0.84 -12.91 -3.88
C ILE A 63 -2.25 -12.59 -4.35
N LEU A 64 -2.54 -11.33 -4.70
CA LEU A 64 -3.86 -10.88 -5.11
C LEU A 64 -4.21 -11.21 -6.57
N LYS A 65 -3.20 -11.35 -7.43
CA LYS A 65 -3.37 -11.75 -8.83
C LYS A 65 -4.28 -12.98 -9.04
N PRO A 66 -4.11 -14.12 -8.35
CA PRO A 66 -5.01 -15.27 -8.49
C PRO A 66 -6.45 -15.02 -8.03
N TYR A 67 -6.70 -13.99 -7.20
CA TYR A 67 -8.04 -13.59 -6.77
C TYR A 67 -8.71 -12.60 -7.72
N GLY A 68 -8.10 -12.31 -8.88
CA GLY A 68 -8.65 -11.39 -9.89
C GLY A 68 -8.52 -9.91 -9.53
N ILE A 69 -7.77 -9.58 -8.47
CA ILE A 69 -7.45 -8.20 -8.09
C ILE A 69 -6.11 -7.85 -8.73
N GLU A 70 -6.15 -7.31 -9.94
CA GLU A 70 -4.97 -6.74 -10.61
C GLU A 70 -4.68 -5.36 -10.04
N LEU A 71 -3.59 -5.26 -9.28
CA LEU A 71 -3.06 -3.99 -8.77
C LEU A 71 -2.01 -3.38 -9.71
N LEU A 72 -1.59 -4.10 -10.75
CA LEU A 72 -0.46 -3.81 -11.64
C LEU A 72 -0.80 -4.22 -13.09
#